data_AF-A0A7U9WRZ2-F1
#
_entry.id   AF-A0A7U9WRZ2-F1
#
_cell.length_a   1.000
_cell.length_b   1.000
_cell.length_c   1.000
_cell.angle_alpha   90.00
_cell.angle_beta   90.00
_cell.angle_gamma   90.00
#
_symmetry.space_group_name_H-M   'P 1'
#
loop_
_entity.id
_entity.type
_entity.pdbx_description
1 polymer ?
#
loop_
_entity_poly.entity_id
_entity_poly.type
_entity_poly.pdbx_seq_one_letter_code
_entity_poly.pdbx_strand_id
1 'polypeptide(L)'
;MMIKTKIVYRVPNILETFEGVCGTPMGVWCTDNPNCANMSIEDAQNNSICLSGNIFDESIKDCLIFTFLDAVNYGLEKDKFVKIEYEKLIAECKIINLVVCE
;
A
#
# COMPACT_ATOMS: atom_id res chain seq x y z
N MET A 1 10.02 11.95 27.56
CA MET A 1 11.04 10.91 27.29
C MET A 1 10.88 9.72 28.20
N MET A 2 9.98 8.84 27.78
CA MET A 2 9.83 7.47 28.23
C MET A 2 10.06 6.56 27.02
N ILE A 3 10.82 5.49 27.18
CA ILE A 3 10.99 4.48 26.12
C ILE A 3 9.69 3.67 26.03
N LYS A 4 9.14 3.56 24.82
CA LYS A 4 7.93 2.78 24.54
C LYS A 4 8.14 1.89 23.33
N THR A 5 7.34 0.83 23.26
CA THR A 5 7.24 -0.05 22.09
C THR A 5 5.90 0.17 21.39
N LYS A 6 5.90 0.32 20.07
CA LYS A 6 4.71 0.41 19.22
C LYS A 6 4.75 -0.70 18.17
N ILE A 7 3.61 -1.32 17.90
CA ILE A 7 3.48 -2.27 16.78
C ILE A 7 3.36 -1.46 15.49
N VAL A 8 4.20 -1.79 14.52
CA VAL A 8 4.15 -1.25 13.17
C VAL A 8 4.23 -2.39 12.16
N TYR A 9 3.74 -2.14 10.95
CA TYR A 9 3.63 -3.11 9.88
C TYR A 9 4.50 -2.66 8.72
N ARG A 10 5.33 -3.57 8.21
CA ARG A 10 6.09 -3.33 6.98
C ARG A 10 5.44 -4.08 5.83
N VAL A 11 5.01 -3.34 4.81
CA VAL A 11 4.55 -3.96 3.56
C VAL A 11 5.77 -4.55 2.86
N PRO A 12 5.74 -5.82 2.45
CA PRO A 12 6.76 -6.38 1.60
C PRO A 12 6.98 -5.48 0.38
N ASN A 13 8.23 -5.26 0.01
CA ASN A 13 8.48 -4.59 -1.25
C ASN A 13 8.17 -5.61 -2.36
N ILE A 14 7.08 -5.42 -3.11
CA ILE A 14 6.75 -6.29 -4.26
C ILE A 14 7.93 -6.28 -5.27
N LEU A 15 8.77 -5.23 -5.26
CA LEU A 15 10.02 -5.16 -6.04
C LEU A 15 11.16 -6.06 -5.54
N GLU A 16 11.08 -6.68 -4.36
CA GLU A 16 12.08 -7.67 -3.91
C GLU A 16 11.85 -9.06 -4.54
N THR A 17 10.74 -9.27 -5.27
CA THR A 17 10.43 -10.57 -5.93
C THR A 17 10.07 -10.46 -7.42
N PHE A 18 9.92 -9.26 -7.98
CA PHE A 18 9.57 -9.05 -9.38
C PHE A 18 10.72 -8.37 -10.15
N GLU A 19 11.64 -9.16 -10.72
CA GLU A 19 12.53 -8.74 -11.83
C GLU A 19 11.76 -8.81 -13.17
N GLY A 20 10.58 -8.19 -13.23
CA GLY A 20 9.72 -8.19 -14.42
C GLY A 20 9.77 -6.85 -15.17
N VAL A 21 10.12 -6.90 -16.45
CA VAL A 21 10.24 -5.75 -17.36
C VAL A 21 8.85 -5.13 -17.64
N CYS A 22 8.43 -4.14 -16.83
CA CYS A 22 7.62 -2.97 -17.23
C CYS A 22 7.25 -2.08 -16.03
N GLY A 23 8.00 -1.00 -15.82
CA GLY A 23 7.53 0.38 -15.64
C GLY A 23 6.51 0.81 -14.56
N THR A 24 5.69 -0.04 -13.96
CA THR A 24 4.74 0.36 -12.91
C THR A 24 4.70 -0.71 -11.81
N PRO A 25 5.37 -0.49 -10.67
CA PRO A 25 5.07 -1.28 -9.50
C PRO A 25 3.62 -0.96 -9.13
N MET A 26 2.69 -1.87 -9.40
CA MET A 26 1.35 -1.76 -8.84
C MET A 26 1.42 -2.14 -7.36
N GLY A 27 2.11 -1.29 -6.61
CA GLY A 27 2.27 -1.37 -5.18
C GLY A 27 0.95 -1.17 -4.46
N VAL A 28 1.03 -1.18 -3.13
CA VAL A 28 -0.08 -0.82 -2.26
C VAL A 28 0.01 0.66 -1.97
N TRP A 29 -1.12 1.36 -2.10
CA TRP A 29 -1.24 2.79 -1.88
C TRP A 29 -2.27 3.07 -0.79
N CYS A 30 -2.10 4.20 -0.12
CA CYS A 30 -2.96 4.65 0.97
C CYS A 30 -3.27 6.14 0.83
N THR A 31 -4.53 6.52 1.01
CA THR A 31 -4.97 7.92 0.98
C THR A 31 -6.15 8.15 1.92
N ASP A 32 -6.27 9.35 2.44
CA ASP A 32 -7.45 9.83 3.16
C ASP A 32 -8.51 10.42 2.21
N ASN A 33 -8.22 10.52 0.90
CA ASN A 33 -9.13 11.01 -0.12
C ASN A 33 -9.95 9.88 -0.76
N PRO A 34 -11.24 9.72 -0.42
CA PRO A 34 -12.07 8.64 -0.95
C PRO A 34 -12.33 8.77 -2.47
N ASN A 35 -12.14 9.95 -3.05
CA ASN A 35 -12.37 10.17 -4.48
C ASN A 35 -11.30 9.52 -5.38
N CYS A 36 -10.16 9.08 -4.82
CA CYS A 36 -9.09 8.43 -5.57
C CYS A 36 -9.55 7.19 -6.33
N ALA A 37 -10.61 6.50 -5.89
CA ALA A 37 -11.16 5.34 -6.59
C ALA A 37 -11.74 5.66 -7.99
N ASN A 38 -12.04 6.93 -8.27
CA ASN A 38 -12.62 7.39 -9.54
C ASN A 38 -11.62 8.17 -10.40
N MET A 39 -10.37 8.33 -9.94
CA MET A 39 -9.34 9.09 -10.65
C MET A 39 -8.61 8.21 -11.68
N SER A 40 -7.82 8.85 -12.54
CA SER A 40 -6.82 8.12 -13.34
C SER A 40 -5.80 7.45 -12.41
N ILE A 41 -5.10 6.43 -12.90
CA ILE A 41 -4.06 5.74 -12.11
C ILE A 41 -2.99 6.72 -11.64
N GLU A 42 -2.51 7.57 -12.56
CA GLU A 42 -1.50 8.58 -12.29
C GLU A 42 -1.96 9.57 -11.22
N ASP A 43 -3.18 10.10 -11.35
CA ASP A 43 -3.73 11.04 -10.37
C ASP A 43 -3.93 10.38 -9.01
N ALA A 44 -4.46 9.15 -8.98
CA ALA A 44 -4.66 8.42 -7.74
C ALA A 44 -3.32 8.14 -7.03
N GLN A 45 -2.27 7.80 -7.77
CA GLN A 45 -0.92 7.62 -7.21
C GLN A 45 -0.33 8.93 -6.69
N ASN A 46 -0.46 10.03 -7.44
CA ASN A 46 0.03 11.35 -7.03
C ASN A 46 -0.69 11.91 -5.80
N ASN A 47 -1.95 11.51 -5.57
CA ASN A 47 -2.75 11.90 -4.40
C ASN A 47 -2.71 10.88 -3.24
N SER A 48 -1.75 9.94 -3.28
CA SER A 48 -1.66 8.86 -2.30
C SER A 48 -0.22 8.63 -1.83
N ILE A 49 -0.08 7.93 -0.71
CA ILE A 49 1.20 7.47 -0.20
C ILE A 49 1.42 6.01 -0.58
N CYS A 50 2.54 5.71 -1.21
CA CYS A 50 2.94 4.34 -1.49
C CYS A 50 3.32 3.63 -0.18
N LEU A 51 2.62 2.55 0.15
CA LEU A 51 2.92 1.70 1.29
C LEU A 51 3.94 0.61 0.98
N SER A 52 4.06 0.17 -0.28
CA SER A 52 5.01 -0.89 -0.66
C SER A 52 6.44 -0.54 -0.26
N GLY A 53 7.08 -1.42 0.51
CA GLY A 53 8.43 -1.22 1.05
C GLY A 53 8.50 -0.27 2.27
N ASN A 54 7.41 0.41 2.62
CA ASN A 54 7.33 1.32 3.76
C ASN A 54 6.74 0.66 5.01
N ILE A 55 6.87 1.38 6.12
CA ILE A 55 6.36 1.01 7.44
C ILE A 55 5.20 1.94 7.77
N PHE A 56 4.11 1.38 8.30
CA PHE A 56 2.94 2.12 8.76
C PHE A 56 2.46 1.57 10.11
N ASP A 57 1.62 2.32 10.80
CA ASP A 57 0.97 1.87 12.03
C ASP A 57 -0.57 1.82 11.89
N GLU A 58 -1.27 1.50 12.96
CA GLU A 58 -2.74 1.35 12.96
C GLU A 58 -3.52 2.61 12.54
N SER A 59 -2.89 3.79 12.49
CA SER A 59 -3.56 5.04 12.11
C SER A 59 -4.15 5.04 10.70
N ILE A 60 -3.66 4.19 9.79
CA ILE A 60 -4.17 4.13 8.42
C ILE A 60 -5.41 3.23 8.27
N LYS A 61 -5.92 2.64 9.36
CA LYS A 61 -7.02 1.66 9.31
C LYS A 61 -8.27 2.20 8.61
N ASP A 62 -8.54 3.50 8.77
CA ASP A 62 -9.70 4.17 8.20
C ASP A 62 -9.40 4.83 6.84
N CYS A 63 -8.18 4.70 6.33
CA CYS A 63 -7.80 5.22 5.02
C CYS A 63 -8.28 4.31 3.88
N LEU A 64 -8.38 4.88 2.68
CA LEU A 64 -8.55 4.10 1.46
C LEU A 64 -7.22 3.46 1.09
N ILE A 65 -7.17 2.13 1.22
CA ILE A 65 -6.03 1.30 0.82
C ILE A 65 -6.38 0.59 -0.49
N PHE A 66 -5.48 0.66 -1.46
CA PHE A 66 -5.76 0.14 -2.79
C PHE A 66 -4.51 -0.27 -3.56
N THR A 67 -4.75 -0.99 -4.66
CA THR A 67 -3.76 -1.28 -5.70
C THR A 67 -4.44 -1.18 -7.07
N PHE A 68 -3.64 -1.29 -8.11
CA PHE A 68 -4.12 -1.41 -9.48
C PHE A 68 -3.76 -2.80 -10.01
N LEU A 69 -4.58 -3.33 -10.91
CA LEU A 69 -4.24 -4.50 -11.71
C LEU A 69 -4.09 -4.04 -13.15
N ASP A 70 -2.91 -4.25 -13.71
CA ASP A 70 -2.59 -3.93 -15.09
C ASP A 70 -3.33 -4.87 -16.05
N ALA A 71 -3.94 -4.31 -17.09
CA ALA A 71 -4.73 -5.05 -18.07
C ALA A 71 -3.94 -6.17 -18.75
N VAL A 72 -2.69 -5.89 -19.11
CA VAL A 72 -1.85 -6.80 -19.89
C VAL A 72 -1.40 -7.99 -19.02
N ASN A 73 -0.88 -7.70 -17.84
CA ASN A 73 -0.35 -8.72 -16.92
C ASN A 73 -1.45 -9.61 -16.34
N TYR A 74 -2.67 -9.09 -16.19
CA TYR A 74 -3.80 -9.82 -15.60
C TYR A 74 -4.86 -10.26 -16.61
N GLY A 75 -4.64 -10.05 -17.91
CA GLY A 75 -5.58 -10.42 -18.97
C GLY A 75 -6.95 -9.74 -18.84
N LEU A 76 -6.98 -8.49 -18.38
CA LEU A 76 -8.20 -7.71 -18.22
C LEU A 76 -8.45 -6.84 -19.46
N GLU A 77 -9.70 -6.47 -19.70
CA GLU A 77 -10.03 -5.53 -20.80
C GLU A 77 -9.46 -4.13 -20.58
N LYS A 78 -9.27 -3.74 -19.32
CA LYS A 78 -8.69 -2.47 -18.89
C LYS A 78 -8.11 -2.59 -17.49
N ASP A 79 -7.27 -1.64 -17.13
CA ASP A 79 -6.72 -1.56 -15.78
C ASP A 79 -7.85 -1.45 -14.75
N LYS A 80 -7.62 -2.07 -13.60
CA LYS A 80 -8.63 -2.19 -12.56
C LYS A 80 -8.14 -1.67 -11.24
N PHE A 81 -8.86 -0.70 -10.69
CA PHE A 81 -8.73 -0.31 -9.29
C PHE A 81 -9.23 -1.43 -8.37
N VAL A 82 -8.44 -1.78 -7.37
CA VAL A 82 -8.80 -2.79 -6.37
C VAL A 82 -8.61 -2.21 -4.98
N LYS A 83 -9.71 -2.08 -4.24
CA LYS A 83 -9.67 -1.76 -2.82
C LYS A 83 -9.13 -2.96 -2.04
N ILE A 84 -8.23 -2.70 -1.10
CA ILE A 84 -7.67 -3.68 -0.17
C ILE A 84 -8.24 -3.39 1.22
N GLU A 85 -8.80 -4.40 1.85
CA GLU A 85 -9.25 -4.29 3.24
C GLU A 85 -8.03 -4.31 4.17
N TYR A 86 -8.04 -3.47 5.21
CA TYR A 86 -6.91 -3.30 6.13
C TYR A 86 -6.45 -4.63 6.73
N GLU A 87 -7.38 -5.47 7.16
CA GLU A 87 -7.12 -6.79 7.75
C GLU A 87 -6.41 -7.73 6.77
N LYS A 88 -6.70 -7.61 5.47
CA LYS A 88 -6.01 -8.38 4.43
C LYS A 88 -4.59 -7.87 4.21
N LEU A 89 -4.37 -6.55 4.26
CA LEU A 89 -3.03 -5.97 4.13
C LEU A 89 -2.12 -6.42 5.27
N ILE A 90 -2.57 -6.28 6.52
CA ILE A 90 -1.71 -6.60 7.68
C ILE A 90 -1.39 -8.09 7.79
N ALA A 91 -2.25 -8.98 7.28
CA ALA A 91 -2.01 -10.42 7.25
C ALA A 91 -0.80 -10.79 6.39
N GLU A 92 -0.51 -9.99 5.37
CA GLU A 92 0.64 -10.15 4.47
C GLU A 92 1.87 -9.33 4.92
N CYS A 93 1.73 -8.47 5.93
CA CYS A 93 2.79 -7.59 6.39
C CYS A 93 3.73 -8.27 7.39
N LYS A 94 4.99 -7.84 7.41
CA LYS A 94 5.91 -8.16 8.50
C LYS A 94 5.59 -7.28 9.71
N ILE A 95 5.29 -7.89 10.84
CA ILE A 95 5.07 -7.21 12.11
C ILE A 95 6.43 -6.80 12.71
N ILE A 96 6.54 -5.55 13.16
CA ILE A 96 7.75 -4.98 13.76
C ILE A 96 7.37 -4.32 15.10
N ASN A 97 8.16 -4.61 16.14
CA ASN A 97 8.09 -3.90 17.41
C ASN A 97 9.04 -2.70 17.35
N LEU A 98 8.51 -1.52 17.05
CA LEU A 98 9.29 -0.28 16.98
C LEU A 98 9.53 0.28 18.38
N VAL A 99 10.78 0.50 18.75
CA VAL A 99 11.15 1.17 20.02
C VAL A 99 11.29 2.66 19.74
N VAL A 100 10.49 3.48 20.43
CA VAL A 100 10.50 4.95 20.31
C VAL A 100 10.78 5.60 21.66
N CYS A 101 11.29 6.83 21.64
CA CYS A 101 11.43 7.66 22.84
C CYS A 101 10.63 8.95 22.64
N GLU A 102 9.53 9.07 23.38
CA GLU A 102 8.60 10.21 23.36
C GLU A 102 8.56 10.89 24.74
#